data_AF-A0A4U9RBU3-F1
#
_entry.id   AF-A0A4U9RBU3-F1
#
_cell.length_a   1.000
_cell.length_b   1.000
_cell.length_c   1.000
_cell.angle_alpha   90.00
_cell.angle_beta   90.00
_cell.angle_gamma   90.00
#
_symmetry.space_group_name_H-M   'P 1'
#
loop_
_entity.id
_entity.type
_entity.pdbx_description
1 polymer ?
#
loop_
_entity_poly.entity_id
_entity_poly.type
_entity_poly.pdbx_seq_one_letter_code
_entity_poly.pdbx_strand_id
1 'polypeptide(L)'
;MIYENTLGIVIEWIFSDPISQIFMDKFNNNLISTTILIVIVAPICEEILFRGIILEMFLKKYSTLKSILVSALMFGIIHGNFIQGVETFFIAIILGYIYYKTNSLLPCIFLHFVNNFIYILSLYGIKIESTNFSLTELIIGVIILISSYFIYIKFIKTEKEEKRILLCSKLYFII
;
A
#
# COMPACT_ATOMS: atom_id res chain seq x y z
N MET A 1 -1.07 -17.79 12.75
CA MET A 1 -1.83 -17.14 11.66
C MET A 1 -1.14 -15.85 11.23
N ILE A 2 0.13 -15.92 10.79
CA ILE A 2 0.90 -14.76 10.25
C ILE A 2 1.26 -15.04 8.76
N TYR A 3 0.43 -15.85 8.09
CA TYR A 3 0.68 -16.38 6.74
C TYR A 3 -0.26 -15.82 5.67
N GLU A 4 -0.96 -14.71 5.94
CA GLU A 4 -1.87 -14.09 4.95
C GLU A 4 -1.47 -12.63 4.69
N ASN A 5 -0.23 -12.44 4.22
CA ASN A 5 0.11 -11.23 3.47
C ASN A 5 0.40 -11.61 2.01
N THR A 6 0.04 -10.72 1.09
CA THR A 6 0.17 -10.96 -0.35
C THR A 6 1.62 -11.24 -0.74
N LEU A 7 2.59 -10.58 -0.08
CA LEU A 7 4.01 -10.86 -0.29
C LEU A 7 4.42 -12.30 0.02
N GLY A 8 3.92 -12.92 1.09
CA GLY A 8 4.23 -14.31 1.42
C GLY A 8 3.76 -15.28 0.33
N ILE A 9 2.52 -15.09 -0.16
CA ILE A 9 1.94 -15.87 -1.25
C ILE A 9 2.73 -15.67 -2.55
N VAL A 10 3.11 -14.42 -2.86
CA VAL A 10 3.93 -14.09 -4.03
C VAL A 10 5.33 -14.72 -3.92
N ILE A 11 5.95 -14.71 -2.73
CA ILE A 11 7.25 -15.35 -2.49
C ILE A 11 7.14 -16.86 -2.67
N GLU A 12 6.09 -17.50 -2.16
CA GLU A 12 5.84 -18.93 -2.38
C GLU A 12 5.64 -19.29 -3.85
N TRP A 13 5.02 -18.40 -4.64
CA TRP A 13 4.89 -18.63 -6.09
C TRP A 13 6.18 -18.40 -6.88
N ILE A 14 7.08 -17.54 -6.39
CA ILE A 14 8.32 -17.18 -7.08
C ILE A 14 9.50 -18.08 -6.67
N PHE A 15 9.56 -18.50 -5.42
CA PHE A 15 10.68 -19.26 -4.84
C PHE A 15 10.26 -20.69 -4.51
N SER A 16 11.21 -21.63 -4.64
CA SER A 16 11.01 -23.03 -4.27
C SER A 16 10.63 -23.19 -2.79
N ASP A 17 9.74 -24.13 -2.47
CA ASP A 17 9.24 -24.39 -1.10
C ASP A 17 10.30 -24.35 0.02
N PRO A 18 11.52 -24.89 -0.14
CA PRO A 18 12.52 -24.81 0.94
C PRO A 18 13.04 -23.40 1.20
N ILE A 19 13.14 -22.56 0.15
CA ILE A 19 13.68 -21.20 0.25
C ILE A 19 12.62 -20.27 0.84
N SER A 20 11.36 -20.41 0.41
CA SER A 20 10.24 -19.64 0.97
C SER A 20 10.07 -19.96 2.46
N GLN A 21 10.13 -21.23 2.87
CA GLN A 21 10.03 -21.62 4.28
C GLN A 21 11.17 -21.04 5.13
N ILE A 22 12.43 -21.18 4.71
CA ILE A 22 13.58 -20.63 5.44
C ILE A 22 13.47 -19.10 5.58
N PHE A 23 13.03 -18.43 4.52
CA PHE A 23 12.80 -16.99 4.56
C PHE A 23 11.71 -16.65 5.58
N MET A 24 10.53 -17.26 5.46
CA MET A 24 9.39 -16.98 6.33
C MET A 24 9.68 -17.31 7.80
N ASP A 25 10.35 -18.42 8.10
CA ASP A 25 10.75 -18.78 9.46
C ASP A 25 11.70 -17.75 10.09
N LYS A 26 12.62 -17.19 9.30
CA LYS A 26 13.57 -16.19 9.78
C LYS A 26 12.88 -14.87 10.14
N PHE A 27 11.86 -14.47 9.38
CA PHE A 27 11.09 -13.25 9.66
C PHE A 27 10.09 -13.46 10.80
N ASN A 28 9.37 -14.59 10.80
CA ASN A 28 8.30 -14.88 11.76
C ASN A 28 8.79 -15.00 13.21
N ASN A 29 10.04 -15.40 13.43
CA ASN A 29 10.61 -15.57 14.76
C ASN A 29 11.02 -14.26 15.45
N ASN A 30 10.96 -13.12 14.77
CA ASN A 30 11.33 -11.83 15.35
C ASN A 30 10.29 -10.74 15.00
N LEU A 31 9.67 -10.18 16.04
CA LEU A 31 8.63 -9.15 15.94
C LEU A 31 9.04 -7.95 15.08
N ILE A 32 10.30 -7.50 15.20
CA ILE A 32 10.83 -6.35 14.48
C ILE A 32 10.93 -6.70 12.99
N SER A 33 11.44 -7.88 12.65
CA SER A 33 11.55 -8.31 11.25
C SER A 33 10.17 -8.52 10.61
N THR A 34 9.22 -9.15 11.32
CA THR A 34 7.83 -9.29 10.83
C THR A 34 7.19 -7.93 10.58
N THR A 35 7.37 -6.98 11.50
CA THR A 35 6.82 -5.62 11.35
C THR A 35 7.42 -4.91 10.14
N ILE A 36 8.74 -4.96 9.96
CA ILE A 36 9.40 -4.35 8.79
C ILE A 36 8.88 -4.98 7.49
N LEU A 37 8.73 -6.30 7.46
CA LEU A 37 8.24 -7.02 6.28
C LEU A 37 6.81 -6.58 5.91
N ILE A 38 5.88 -6.60 6.87
CA ILE A 38 4.46 -6.30 6.64
C ILE A 38 4.22 -4.81 6.36
N VAL A 39 4.93 -3.93 7.07
CA VAL A 39 4.64 -2.49 7.03
C VAL A 39 5.40 -1.78 5.92
N ILE A 40 6.59 -2.26 5.55
CA ILE A 40 7.46 -1.57 4.59
C ILE A 40 7.65 -2.40 3.32
N VAL A 41 8.20 -3.61 3.45
CA VAL A 41 8.64 -4.39 2.29
C VAL A 41 7.45 -4.83 1.44
N ALA A 42 6.41 -5.37 2.07
CA ALA A 42 5.20 -5.83 1.40
C ALA A 42 4.50 -4.69 0.63
N PRO A 43 4.18 -3.53 1.23
CA PRO A 43 3.61 -2.40 0.50
C PRO A 43 4.44 -1.95 -0.70
N ILE A 44 5.77 -1.88 -0.59
CA ILE A 44 6.63 -1.50 -1.72
C ILE A 44 6.47 -2.50 -2.88
N CYS A 45 6.63 -3.80 -2.60
CA CYS A 45 6.52 -4.85 -3.61
C CYS A 45 5.12 -4.90 -4.25
N GLU A 46 4.09 -4.82 -3.41
CA GLU A 46 2.69 -4.85 -3.82
C GLU A 46 2.32 -3.64 -4.67
N GLU A 47 2.72 -2.42 -4.30
CA GLU A 47 2.47 -1.24 -5.14
C GLU A 47 3.19 -1.31 -6.48
N ILE A 48 4.45 -1.79 -6.51
CA ILE A 48 5.18 -1.96 -7.77
C ILE A 48 4.44 -2.94 -8.68
N LEU A 49 4.05 -4.11 -8.15
CA LEU A 49 3.37 -5.13 -8.92
C LEU A 49 1.99 -4.67 -9.41
N PHE A 50 1.13 -4.22 -8.49
CA PHE A 50 -0.26 -3.95 -8.81
C PHE A 50 -0.46 -2.60 -9.50
N ARG A 51 0.29 -1.55 -9.12
CA ARG A 51 0.10 -0.21 -9.71
C ARG A 51 1.08 0.01 -10.85
N GLY A 52 2.36 -0.24 -10.62
CA GLY A 52 3.42 0.00 -11.59
C GLY A 52 3.40 -0.94 -12.80
N ILE A 53 2.93 -2.18 -12.62
CA ILE A 53 2.91 -3.19 -13.69
C ILE A 53 1.47 -3.49 -14.13
N ILE A 54 0.65 -4.08 -13.26
CA ILE A 54 -0.67 -4.61 -13.63
C ILE A 54 -1.62 -3.48 -14.07
N LEU A 55 -1.85 -2.47 -13.22
CA LEU A 55 -2.72 -1.36 -13.53
C LEU A 55 -2.23 -0.57 -14.76
N GLU A 56 -0.94 -0.27 -14.83
CA GLU A 56 -0.31 0.41 -15.97
C GLU A 56 -0.55 -0.35 -17.29
N MET A 57 -0.42 -1.68 -17.28
CA MET A 57 -0.71 -2.52 -18.45
C MET A 57 -2.18 -2.45 -18.87
N PHE A 58 -3.11 -2.44 -17.91
CA PHE A 58 -4.54 -2.34 -18.21
C PHE A 58 -4.93 -0.93 -18.71
N LEU A 59 -4.36 0.13 -18.14
CA LEU A 59 -4.61 1.52 -18.57
C LEU A 59 -4.23 1.76 -20.04
N LYS A 60 -3.26 1.01 -20.58
CA LYS A 60 -2.89 1.07 -22.01
C LYS A 60 -3.91 0.44 -22.96
N LYS A 61 -4.82 -0.40 -22.45
CA LYS A 61 -5.73 -1.21 -23.27
C LYS A 61 -7.22 -0.99 -22.99
N TYR A 62 -7.58 -0.50 -21.80
CA TYR A 62 -8.96 -0.40 -21.35
C TYR A 62 -9.26 0.96 -20.71
N SER A 63 -10.55 1.25 -20.49
CA SER A 63 -10.98 2.46 -19.80
C SER A 63 -10.46 2.50 -18.36
N THR A 64 -10.20 3.71 -17.86
CA THR A 64 -9.67 3.94 -16.51
C THR A 64 -10.43 3.18 -15.43
N LEU A 65 -11.76 3.26 -15.44
CA LEU A 65 -12.59 2.59 -14.44
C LEU A 65 -12.40 1.07 -14.47
N LYS A 66 -12.40 0.47 -15.67
CA LYS A 66 -12.22 -0.98 -15.83
C LYS A 66 -10.82 -1.40 -15.36
N SER A 67 -9.78 -0.65 -15.71
CA SER A 67 -8.40 -0.94 -15.32
C SER A 67 -8.22 -0.90 -13.80
N ILE A 68 -8.77 0.11 -13.13
CA ILE A 68 -8.72 0.23 -11.67
C ILE A 68 -9.47 -0.92 -11.01
N LEU A 69 -10.70 -1.22 -11.45
CA LEU A 69 -11.52 -2.28 -10.84
C LEU A 69 -10.90 -3.67 -11.01
N VAL A 70 -10.36 -3.98 -12.19
CA VAL A 70 -9.70 -5.27 -12.43
C VAL A 70 -8.43 -5.41 -11.60
N SER A 71 -7.58 -4.38 -11.56
CA SER A 71 -6.37 -4.40 -10.73
C SER A 71 -6.71 -4.52 -9.24
N ALA A 72 -7.73 -3.82 -8.77
CA ALA A 72 -8.17 -3.89 -7.38
C ALA A 72 -8.75 -5.27 -7.03
N LEU A 73 -9.51 -5.88 -7.95
CA LEU A 73 -10.05 -7.22 -7.75
C LEU A 73 -8.95 -8.26 -7.65
N MET A 74 -7.95 -8.19 -8.54
CA MET A 74 -6.77 -9.06 -8.46
C MET A 74 -6.03 -8.89 -7.13
N PHE A 75 -5.91 -7.65 -6.63
CA PHE A 75 -5.31 -7.36 -5.33
C PHE A 75 -6.10 -7.97 -4.17
N GLY A 76 -7.44 -7.87 -4.19
CA GLY A 76 -8.27 -8.49 -3.16
C GLY A 76 -8.18 -10.02 -3.17
N ILE A 77 -8.19 -10.65 -4.34
CA ILE A 77 -8.17 -12.11 -4.48
C ILE A 77 -6.85 -12.72 -3.96
N ILE A 78 -5.71 -12.09 -4.23
CA ILE A 78 -4.40 -12.65 -3.90
C ILE A 78 -4.15 -12.73 -2.39
N HIS A 79 -4.92 -12.02 -1.56
CA HIS A 79 -4.82 -12.11 -0.10
C HIS A 79 -5.28 -13.46 0.46
N GLY A 80 -6.00 -14.29 -0.31
CA GLY A 80 -6.38 -15.64 0.09
C GLY A 80 -7.49 -15.73 1.15
N ASN A 81 -7.90 -14.60 1.70
CA ASN A 81 -8.93 -14.48 2.73
C ASN A 81 -10.07 -13.59 2.26
N PHE A 82 -11.32 -14.05 2.42
CA PHE A 82 -12.48 -13.31 1.94
C PHE A 82 -12.67 -11.96 2.63
N ILE A 83 -12.53 -11.91 3.96
CA ILE A 83 -12.72 -10.67 4.73
C ILE A 83 -11.64 -9.66 4.35
N GLN A 84 -10.37 -10.06 4.42
CA GLN A 84 -9.23 -9.24 4.04
C GLN A 84 -9.29 -8.84 2.56
N GLY A 85 -9.71 -9.74 1.68
CA GLY A 85 -9.84 -9.52 0.24
C GLY A 85 -10.88 -8.45 -0.11
N VAL A 86 -12.01 -8.43 0.60
CA VAL A 86 -13.02 -7.38 0.44
C VAL A 86 -12.49 -6.02 0.91
N GLU A 87 -11.84 -5.97 2.06
CA GLU A 87 -11.27 -4.72 2.59
C GLU A 87 -10.19 -4.15 1.67
N THR A 88 -9.24 -5.01 1.30
CA THR A 88 -8.11 -4.64 0.43
C THR A 88 -8.56 -4.29 -0.99
N PHE A 89 -9.66 -4.87 -1.50
CA PHE A 89 -10.28 -4.47 -2.77
C PHE A 89 -10.66 -2.98 -2.76
N PHE A 90 -11.39 -2.51 -1.74
CA PHE A 90 -11.81 -1.11 -1.66
C PHE A 90 -10.62 -0.16 -1.48
N ILE A 91 -9.66 -0.52 -0.63
CA ILE A 91 -8.40 0.20 -0.47
C ILE A 91 -7.69 0.28 -1.82
N ALA A 92 -7.67 -0.81 -2.58
CA ALA A 92 -6.98 -0.87 -3.85
C ALA A 92 -7.61 -0.02 -4.96
N ILE A 93 -8.94 0.20 -4.92
CA ILE A 93 -9.61 1.17 -5.80
C ILE A 93 -9.08 2.58 -5.52
N ILE A 94 -8.99 2.98 -4.24
CA ILE A 94 -8.52 4.31 -3.84
C ILE A 94 -7.07 4.52 -4.30
N LEU A 95 -6.19 3.59 -3.97
CA LEU A 95 -4.77 3.66 -4.35
C LEU A 95 -4.59 3.60 -5.87
N GLY A 96 -5.40 2.82 -6.59
CA GLY A 96 -5.40 2.77 -8.05
C GLY A 96 -5.82 4.09 -8.69
N TYR A 97 -6.83 4.77 -8.13
CA TYR A 97 -7.21 6.12 -8.56
C TYR A 97 -6.12 7.16 -8.28
N ILE A 98 -5.47 7.09 -7.11
CA ILE A 98 -4.35 7.97 -6.76
C ILE A 98 -3.18 7.76 -7.72
N TYR A 99 -2.82 6.51 -8.01
CA TYR A 99 -1.79 6.21 -9.01
C TYR A 99 -2.17 6.79 -10.38
N TYR A 100 -3.39 6.55 -10.86
CA TYR A 100 -3.86 7.10 -12.14
C TYR A 100 -3.76 8.62 -12.21
N LYS A 101 -4.09 9.33 -11.11
CA LYS A 101 -4.03 10.80 -11.07
C LYS A 101 -2.63 11.36 -10.89
N THR A 102 -1.75 10.67 -10.19
CA THR A 102 -0.43 11.18 -9.83
C THR A 102 0.70 10.63 -10.70
N ASN A 103 0.44 9.53 -11.42
CA ASN A 103 1.43 8.72 -12.14
C ASN A 103 2.69 8.44 -11.28
N SER A 104 2.47 8.18 -9.99
CA SER A 104 3.54 8.03 -9.00
C SER A 104 3.21 6.91 -8.02
N LEU A 105 4.18 6.04 -7.78
CA LEU A 105 4.07 4.98 -6.78
C LEU A 105 4.27 5.50 -5.35
N LEU A 106 5.01 6.60 -5.18
CA LEU A 106 5.35 7.13 -3.86
C LEU A 106 4.13 7.44 -2.96
N PRO A 107 3.08 8.15 -3.42
CA PRO A 107 1.88 8.34 -2.61
C PRO A 107 1.18 7.02 -2.29
N CYS A 108 1.15 6.08 -3.23
CA CYS A 108 0.52 4.79 -3.02
C CYS A 108 1.25 3.97 -1.95
N ILE A 109 2.59 3.90 -2.05
CA ILE A 109 3.45 3.21 -1.08
C ILE A 109 3.30 3.82 0.31
N PHE A 110 3.34 5.14 0.41
CA PHE A 110 3.19 5.84 1.68
C PHE A 110 1.83 5.55 2.34
N LEU A 111 0.74 5.63 1.59
CA LEU A 111 -0.60 5.39 2.12
C LEU A 111 -0.81 3.93 2.51
N HIS A 112 -0.27 3.00 1.74
CA HIS A 112 -0.31 1.59 2.06
C HIS A 112 0.54 1.25 3.30
N PHE A 113 1.73 1.84 3.42
CA PHE A 113 2.54 1.79 4.65
C PHE A 113 1.73 2.27 5.86
N VAL A 114 1.06 3.43 5.76
CA VAL A 114 0.25 3.97 6.86
C VAL A 114 -0.87 3.00 7.25
N ASN A 115 -1.56 2.42 6.26
CA ASN A 115 -2.62 1.45 6.49
C ASN A 115 -2.10 0.21 7.25
N ASN A 116 -0.99 -0.37 6.78
CA ASN A 116 -0.41 -1.57 7.41
C ASN A 116 0.18 -1.27 8.79
N PHE A 117 0.73 -0.06 8.99
CA PHE A 117 1.23 0.36 10.29
C PHE A 117 0.10 0.45 11.32
N ILE A 118 -1.05 1.01 10.93
CA ILE A 118 -2.22 1.11 11.82
C ILE A 118 -2.79 -0.27 12.13
N TYR A 119 -2.83 -1.16 11.14
CA TYR A 119 -3.22 -2.56 11.36
C TYR A 119 -2.29 -3.27 12.36
N ILE A 120 -0.97 -3.07 12.24
CA ILE A 120 -0.02 -3.62 13.21
C ILE A 120 -0.21 -3.01 14.60
N LEU A 121 -0.48 -1.71 14.71
CA LEU A 121 -0.78 -1.05 15.99
C LEU A 121 -2.06 -1.59 16.64
N SER A 122 -3.12 -1.86 15.87
CA SER A 122 -4.32 -2.50 16.42
C SER A 122 -3.96 -3.89 16.92
N LEU A 123 -3.29 -4.72 16.12
CA LEU A 123 -2.94 -6.09 16.49
C LEU A 123 -2.15 -6.19 17.81
N TYR A 124 -1.26 -5.24 18.12
CA TYR A 124 -0.45 -5.24 19.36
C TYR A 124 -0.99 -4.36 20.50
N GLY A 125 -1.79 -3.33 20.22
CA GLY A 125 -2.24 -2.35 21.21
C GLY A 125 -3.73 -2.43 21.58
N ILE A 126 -4.58 -2.89 20.66
CA ILE A 126 -6.04 -2.93 20.81
C ILE A 126 -6.49 -4.27 20.23
N LYS A 127 -6.73 -5.31 21.04
CA LYS A 127 -7.22 -6.61 20.54
C LYS A 127 -8.54 -6.46 19.78
N ILE A 128 -8.45 -6.17 18.48
CA ILE A 128 -9.52 -6.22 17.51
C ILE A 128 -9.30 -7.53 16.77
N GLU A 129 -9.71 -8.64 17.37
CA GLU A 129 -9.89 -9.88 16.61
C GLU A 129 -11.22 -9.76 15.86
N SER A 130 -11.22 -9.01 14.76
CA SER A 130 -12.36 -8.94 13.83
C SER A 130 -12.39 -10.22 13.00
N THR A 131 -12.99 -11.27 13.58
CA THR A 131 -13.32 -12.52 12.87
C THR A 131 -14.45 -12.34 11.85
N ASN A 132 -15.07 -11.16 11.82
CA ASN A 132 -16.13 -10.79 10.88
C ASN A 132 -15.77 -9.49 10.17
N PHE A 133 -16.18 -9.37 8.90
CA PHE A 133 -16.12 -8.12 8.16
C PHE A 133 -16.81 -7.01 8.95
N SER A 134 -16.06 -5.96 9.28
CA SER A 134 -16.53 -4.84 10.07
C SER A 134 -16.63 -3.60 9.17
N LEU A 135 -17.87 -3.20 8.85
CA LEU A 135 -18.10 -1.99 8.06
C LEU A 135 -17.46 -0.76 8.73
N THR A 136 -17.42 -0.74 10.06
CA THR A 136 -16.78 0.30 10.85
C THR A 136 -15.28 0.36 10.61
N GLU A 137 -14.58 -0.78 10.59
CA GLU A 137 -13.13 -0.84 10.32
C GLU A 137 -12.80 -0.40 8.91
N LEU A 138 -13.60 -0.83 7.93
CA LEU A 138 -13.46 -0.38 6.55
C LEU A 138 -13.63 1.15 6.44
N ILE A 139 -14.68 1.71 7.07
CA ILE A 139 -14.94 3.16 7.05
C ILE A 139 -13.77 3.92 7.70
N ILE A 140 -13.28 3.46 8.85
CA ILE A 140 -12.13 4.07 9.54
C ILE A 140 -10.89 4.02 8.64
N GLY A 141 -10.58 2.87 8.04
CA GLY A 141 -9.45 2.72 7.13
C GLY A 141 -9.54 3.66 5.93
N VAL A 142 -10.72 3.78 5.31
CA VAL A 142 -10.96 4.71 4.19
C VAL A 142 -10.80 6.17 4.61
N ILE A 143 -11.36 6.58 5.76
CA ILE A 143 -11.22 7.94 6.27
C ILE A 143 -9.75 8.29 6.53
N ILE A 144 -9.00 7.36 7.11
CA ILE A 144 -7.58 7.55 7.40
C ILE A 144 -6.78 7.65 6.11
N LEU A 145 -7.02 6.77 5.14
CA LEU A 145 -6.34 6.82 3.84
C LEU A 145 -6.58 8.14 3.12
N ILE A 146 -7.83 8.60 3.09
CA ILE A 146 -8.20 9.89 2.48
C ILE A 146 -7.52 11.05 3.22
N SER A 147 -7.54 11.04 4.55
CA SER A 147 -6.91 12.08 5.37
C SER A 147 -5.38 12.12 5.17
N SER A 148 -4.73 10.95 5.19
CA SER A 148 -3.30 10.81 4.92
C SER A 148 -2.93 11.26 3.51
N TYR A 149 -3.81 11.03 2.52
CA TYR A 149 -3.60 11.52 1.15
C TYR A 149 -3.61 13.05 1.11
N PHE A 150 -4.57 13.71 1.78
CA PHE A 150 -4.62 15.18 1.83
C PHE A 150 -3.41 15.76 2.57
N ILE A 151 -2.97 15.13 3.66
CA ILE A 151 -1.76 15.51 4.39
C ILE A 151 -0.54 15.39 3.48
N TYR A 152 -0.39 14.26 2.77
CA TYR A 152 0.69 14.03 1.82
C TYR A 152 0.72 15.11 0.73
N ILE A 153 -0.43 15.43 0.12
CA ILE A 153 -0.50 16.47 -0.93
C ILE A 153 -0.16 17.85 -0.38
N LYS A 154 -0.60 18.18 0.84
CA LYS A 154 -0.25 19.44 1.49
C LYS A 154 1.26 19.53 1.73
N PHE A 155 1.86 18.47 2.26
CA PHE A 155 3.29 18.37 2.50
C PHE A 155 4.11 18.57 1.21
N ILE A 156 3.77 17.86 0.13
CA ILE A 156 4.46 17.98 -1.16
C ILE A 156 4.30 19.39 -1.77
N LYS A 157 3.14 20.04 -1.61
CA LYS A 157 2.94 21.42 -2.07
C LYS A 157 3.85 22.40 -1.32
N THR A 158 3.92 22.26 0.00
CA THR A 158 4.81 23.08 0.84
C THR A 158 6.27 22.91 0.44
N GLU A 159 6.74 21.67 0.24
CA GLU A 159 8.13 21.39 -0.16
C GLU A 159 8.47 22.01 -1.54
N LYS A 160 7.56 21.94 -2.50
CA LYS A 160 7.74 22.56 -3.82
C LYS A 160 7.82 24.09 -3.74
N GLU A 161 7.04 24.70 -2.86
CA GLU A 161 7.03 26.16 -2.67
C GLU A 161 8.32 26.64 -2.01
N GLU A 162 8.81 25.93 -0.98
CA GLU A 162 10.11 26.21 -0.36
C GLU A 162 11.27 26.11 -1.36
N LYS A 163 11.30 25.06 -2.18
CA LYS A 163 12.31 24.90 -3.24
C LYS A 163 12.25 26.04 -4.27
N ARG A 164 11.05 26.50 -4.64
CA ARG A 164 10.87 27.64 -5.56
C ARG A 164 11.41 28.93 -4.94
N ILE A 165 11.11 29.21 -3.67
CA ILE A 165 11.60 30.39 -2.96
C ILE A 165 13.13 30.37 -2.87
N LEU A 166 13.72 29.22 -2.53
CA LEU A 166 15.18 29.05 -2.46
C LEU A 166 15.87 29.25 -3.82
N LEU A 167 15.23 28.80 -4.91
CA LEU A 167 15.76 29.01 -6.26
C LEU A 167 15.69 30.50 -6.65
N CYS A 168 14.57 31.18 -6.37
CA CYS A 168 14.42 32.61 -6.61
C CYS A 168 15.43 33.44 -5.80
N SER A 169 15.68 33.08 -4.54
CA SER A 169 16.66 33.80 -3.72
C SER A 169 18.08 33.62 -4.24
N LYS A 170 18.48 32.41 -4.66
CA LYS A 170 19.79 32.17 -5.28
C LYS A 170 20.00 32.94 -6.58
N LEU A 171 18.96 33.06 -7.42
CA LEU A 171 19.02 33.84 -8.66
C LEU A 171 19.19 35.34 -8.40
N TYR A 172 18.58 35.88 -7.34
CA TYR A 172 18.72 37.28 -6.96
C TYR A 172 20.16 37.67 -6.56
N PHE A 173 20.95 36.73 -6.03
CA PHE A 173 22.35 37.00 -5.66
C PHE A 173 23.35 36.85 -6.82
N ILE A 174 22.89 36.45 -8.02
CA ILE A 174 23.74 36.21 -9.19
C ILE A 174 23.61 37.35 -10.24
N ILE A 175 22.65 38.26 -10.07
CA ILE A 175 22.41 39.44 -10.92
C ILE A 175 22.89 40.69 -10.17
#